data_AF-A0A6P0HLT6-F1
#
_entry.id   AF-A0A6P0HLT6-F1
#
_cell.length_a   1.000
_cell.length_b   1.000
_cell.length_c   1.000
_cell.angle_alpha   90.00
_cell.angle_beta   90.00
_cell.angle_gamma   90.00
#
_symmetry.space_group_name_H-M   'P 1'
#
loop_
_entity.id
_entity.type
_entity.pdbx_description
1 polymer ?
#
loop_
_entity_poly.entity_id
_entity_poly.type
_entity_poly.pdbx_seq_one_letter_code
_entity_poly.pdbx_strand_id
1 'polypeptide(L)' 'MSTAIPTDRLAYDDLAAPADLQRDCRETRDALRPTDAIAAAARRPAPSLDYADQRRDLKPQIEVSEAAARLAAAIYQD' A
#
# COMPACT_ATOMS: atom_id res chain seq x y z
N MET A 1 55.96 -25.21 16.56
CA MET A 1 55.42 -24.95 15.21
C MET A 1 53.93 -24.75 15.38
N SER A 2 53.46 -23.48 15.38
CA SER A 2 52.05 -23.16 15.60
C SER A 2 51.34 -23.15 14.25
N THR A 3 50.46 -24.11 14.02
CA THR A 3 49.60 -24.18 12.84
C THR A 3 48.52 -23.11 12.94
N ALA A 4 48.56 -22.12 12.06
CA ALA A 4 47.51 -21.12 11.93
C ALA A 4 46.21 -21.78 11.47
N ILE A 5 45.11 -21.53 12.19
CA ILE A 5 43.77 -21.95 11.78
C ILE A 5 43.38 -21.09 10.58
N PRO A 6 43.01 -21.68 9.42
CA PRO A 6 42.46 -20.90 8.32
C PRO A 6 41.14 -20.30 8.79
N THR A 7 41.13 -18.99 9.04
CA THR A 7 39.90 -18.21 9.21
C THR A 7 39.21 -18.17 7.86
N ASP A 8 38.36 -19.16 7.61
CA ASP A 8 37.32 -19.10 6.59
C ASP A 8 36.46 -17.88 6.92
N ARG A 9 36.71 -16.78 6.22
CA ARG A 9 36.02 -15.52 6.44
C ARG A 9 34.56 -15.78 6.08
N LEU A 10 33.67 -15.68 7.07
CA LEU A 10 32.24 -15.90 6.85
C LEU A 10 31.78 -15.00 5.70
N ALA A 11 30.98 -15.54 4.78
CA ALA A 11 30.60 -14.87 3.53
C ALA A 11 29.92 -13.49 3.69
N TYR A 12 29.60 -13.09 4.93
CA TYR A 12 28.93 -11.84 5.29
C TYR A 12 29.68 -11.02 6.36
N ASP A 13 30.94 -11.35 6.66
CA ASP A 13 31.75 -10.61 7.66
C ASP A 13 32.33 -9.30 7.10
N ASP A 14 32.15 -9.06 5.81
CA ASP A 14 32.50 -7.79 5.19
C ASP A 14 31.43 -6.75 5.50
N LEU A 15 31.76 -5.84 6.43
CA LEU A 15 30.99 -4.62 6.63
C LEU A 15 30.89 -3.88 5.29
N ALA A 16 29.64 -3.59 4.87
CA ALA A 16 29.39 -2.79 3.68
C ALA A 16 30.16 -1.47 3.76
N ALA A 17 30.66 -0.98 2.63
CA ALA A 17 31.38 0.28 2.63
C ALA A 17 30.42 1.41 3.08
N PRO A 18 30.91 2.45 3.78
CA PRO A 18 30.07 3.60 4.13
C PRO A 18 29.34 4.24 2.94
N ALA A 19 29.91 4.11 1.73
CA ALA A 19 29.29 4.55 0.49
C ALA A 19 28.02 3.75 0.13
N ASP A 20 28.01 2.44 0.40
CA ASP A 20 26.83 1.59 0.18
C ASP A 20 25.72 1.97 1.16
N LEU A 21 26.04 2.19 2.44
CA LEU A 21 25.06 2.68 3.41
C LEU A 21 24.45 4.03 2.99
N GLN A 22 25.27 4.94 2.46
CA GLN A 22 24.79 6.23 1.96
C GLN A 22 23.86 6.06 0.75
N ARG A 23 24.18 5.14 -0.17
CA ARG A 23 23.35 4.81 -1.32
C ARG A 23 22.00 4.25 -0.86
N ASP A 24 22.03 3.25 0.02
CA ASP A 24 20.84 2.59 0.55
C ASP A 24 19.91 3.59 1.27
N CYS A 25 20.48 4.53 2.04
CA CYS A 25 19.71 5.60 2.68
C CYS A 25 19.04 6.53 1.66
N ARG A 26 19.70 6.85 0.55
CA ARG A 26 19.11 7.68 -0.52
C ARG A 26 17.99 6.94 -1.24
N GLU A 27 18.24 5.69 -1.62
CA GLU A 27 17.25 4.84 -2.30
C GLU A 27 16.01 4.63 -1.42
N THR A 28 16.20 4.34 -0.14
CA THR A 28 15.11 4.20 0.82
C THR A 28 14.30 5.49 0.95
N ARG A 29 14.96 6.65 1.07
CA ARG A 29 14.27 7.94 1.12
C ARG A 29 13.44 8.18 -0.14
N ASP A 30 14.00 7.92 -1.31
CA ASP A 30 13.33 8.17 -2.58
C ASP A 30 12.15 7.21 -2.80
N ALA A 31 12.25 5.96 -2.33
CA ALA A 31 11.16 4.99 -2.31
C ALA A 31 10.03 5.37 -1.34
N LEU A 32 10.33 6.07 -0.24
CA LEU A 32 9.36 6.51 0.77
C LEU A 32 8.72 7.88 0.48
N ARG A 33 9.25 8.67 -0.46
CA ARG A 33 8.66 9.96 -0.87
C ARG A 33 7.18 9.90 -1.26
N PRO A 34 6.69 8.87 -1.98
CA PRO A 34 5.25 8.72 -2.26
C PRO A 34 4.42 8.56 -0.98
N THR A 35 4.99 7.93 0.05
CA THR A 35 4.35 7.71 1.36
C THR A 35 4.20 9.00 2.15
N ASP A 36 5.07 9.99 1.93
CA ASP A 36 4.93 11.32 2.55
C ASP A 36 3.66 12.04 2.11
N ALA A 37 3.29 11.91 0.82
CA ALA A 37 2.04 12.46 0.30
C ALA A 37 0.81 11.76 0.92
N ILE A 38 0.89 10.45 1.12
CA ILE A 38 -0.14 9.66 1.82
C ILE A 38 -0.25 10.10 3.28
N ALA A 39 0.88 10.26 3.97
CA ALA A 39 0.90 10.74 5.36
C ALA A 39 0.39 12.18 5.50
N ALA A 40 0.65 13.04 4.52
CA ALA A 40 0.08 14.39 4.46
C ALA A 40 -1.44 14.34 4.23
N ALA A 41 -1.91 13.49 3.31
CA ALA A 41 -3.33 13.30 3.04
C ALA A 41 -4.07 12.72 4.26
N ALA A 42 -3.47 11.75 4.96
CA ALA A 42 -4.04 11.13 6.15
C ALA A 42 -4.15 12.10 7.34
N ARG A 43 -3.28 13.11 7.40
CA ARG A 43 -3.35 14.20 8.40
C ARG A 43 -4.31 15.32 8.01
N ARG A 44 -4.78 15.35 6.77
CA ARG A 44 -5.78 16.33 6.36
C ARG A 44 -7.08 16.03 7.12
N PRO A 45 -7.76 17.04 7.70
CA PRO A 45 -9.07 16.82 8.27
C PRO A 45 -9.98 16.19 7.21
N ALA A 46 -10.76 15.20 7.62
CA ALA A 46 -11.69 14.52 6.73
C ALA A 46 -12.59 15.57 6.06
N PRO A 47 -12.84 15.48 4.75
CA PRO A 47 -13.79 16.37 4.10
C PRO A 47 -15.14 16.19 4.80
N SER A 48 -15.61 17.24 5.48
CA SER A 48 -16.93 17.26 6.09
C SER A 48 -17.98 17.38 4.98
N LEU A 49 -18.99 16.52 5.03
CA LEU A 49 -20.18 16.65 4.20
C LEU A 49 -21.28 17.22 5.09
N ASP A 50 -21.79 18.39 4.75
CA ASP A 50 -22.95 18.93 5.45
C ASP A 50 -24.20 18.15 5.03
N TYR A 51 -25.02 17.77 6.00
CA TYR A 51 -26.27 17.06 5.74
C TYR A 51 -27.23 17.86 4.85
N ALA A 52 -27.10 19.18 4.84
CA ALA A 52 -27.86 20.08 3.97
C ALA A 52 -27.42 19.98 2.48
N ASP A 53 -26.18 19.59 2.21
CA ASP A 53 -25.64 19.44 0.85
C ASP A 53 -25.96 18.06 0.24
N GLN A 54 -26.44 17.13 1.07
CA GLN A 54 -26.92 15.85 0.57
C GLN A 54 -28.19 16.07 -0.23
N ARG A 55 -28.20 15.62 -1.49
CA ARG A 55 -29.42 15.59 -2.31
C ARG A 55 -30.43 14.67 -1.61
N ARG A 56 -31.38 15.27 -0.91
CA ARG A 56 -32.50 14.52 -0.34
C ARG A 56 -33.32 13.95 -1.49
N ASP A 57 -33.62 12.66 -1.38
CA ASP A 57 -34.68 11.97 -2.12
C ASP A 57 -34.47 11.60 -3.59
N LEU A 58 -33.22 11.40 -4.03
CA LEU A 58 -32.96 10.73 -5.30
C LEU A 58 -32.30 9.37 -5.07
N LYS A 59 -33.10 8.35 -4.77
CA LYS A 59 -32.65 6.96 -4.99
C LYS A 59 -32.47 6.81 -6.50
N PRO A 60 -31.26 6.50 -7.01
CA PRO A 60 -31.10 6.25 -8.42
C PRO A 60 -31.99 5.06 -8.81
N GLN A 61 -32.82 5.24 -9.82
CA GLN A 61 -33.50 4.13 -10.45
C GLN A 61 -32.42 3.30 -11.15
N ILE A 62 -32.19 2.09 -10.65
CA ILE A 62 -31.27 1.15 -11.26
C ILE A 62 -32.08 0.33 -12.26
N GLU A 63 -31.83 0.52 -13.55
CA GLU A 63 -32.38 -0.35 -14.59
C GLU A 63 -31.69 -1.71 -14.50
N VAL A 64 -32.42 -2.71 -14.01
CA VAL A 64 -31.93 -4.09 -13.94
C VAL A 64 -32.19 -4.74 -15.29
N SER A 65 -31.12 -5.18 -15.96
CA SER A 65 -31.29 -5.94 -17.20
C SER A 65 -31.98 -7.28 -16.92
N GLU A 66 -32.74 -7.77 -17.90
CA GLU A 66 -33.41 -9.06 -17.81
C GLU A 66 -32.41 -10.21 -17.54
N ALA A 67 -31.18 -10.09 -18.04
CA ALA A 67 -30.11 -11.05 -17.76
C ALA A 67 -29.68 -11.03 -16.28
N ALA A 68 -29.53 -9.84 -15.69
CA ALA A 68 -29.19 -9.69 -14.28
C ALA A 68 -30.31 -10.20 -13.35
N ALA A 69 -31.57 -9.97 -13.71
CA ALA A 69 -32.72 -10.51 -12.98
C ALA A 69 -32.75 -12.05 -13.00
N ARG A 70 -32.47 -12.66 -14.16
CA ARG A 70 -32.38 -14.12 -14.30
C ARG A 70 -31.24 -14.72 -13.47
N LEU A 71 -30.07 -14.09 -13.45
CA LEU A 71 -28.95 -14.53 -12.62
C LEU A 71 -29.26 -14.42 -11.12
N ALA A 72 -29.88 -13.32 -10.68
CA ALA A 72 -30.26 -13.17 -9.29
C ALA A 72 -31.26 -14.25 -8.84
N ALA A 73 -32.26 -14.56 -9.68
CA ALA A 73 -33.21 -15.64 -9.39
C ALA A 73 -32.51 -17.00 -9.28
N ALA A 74 -31.50 -17.28 -10.09
CA ALA A 74 -30.73 -18.53 -10.01
C ALA A 74 -29.85 -18.64 -8.76
N ILE A 75 -29.41 -17.51 -8.19
CA ILE A 75 -28.51 -17.48 -7.02
C ILE A 75 -29.28 -17.53 -5.69
N TYR A 76 -30.46 -16.89 -5.62
CA TYR A 76 -31.21 -16.69 -4.37
C TYR A 76 -32.43 -17.62 -4.20
N GLN A 77 -32.56 -18.67 -5.01
CA GLN A 77 -33.69 -19.63 -4.95
C GLN A 77 -33.25 -21.06 -4.59
N ASP A 78 -32.03 -21.25 -4.08
CA ASP A 78 -31.59 -22.49 -3.42
C ASP A 78 -32.00 -22.52 -1.94
#